data_AF-A0A3E0P7W3-F1
#
_entry.id   AF-A0A3E0P7W3-F1
#
_cell.length_a   1.000
_cell.length_b   1.000
_cell.length_c   1.000
_cell.angle_alpha   90.00
_cell.angle_beta   90.00
_cell.angle_gamma   90.00
#
_symmetry.space_group_name_H-M   'P 1'
#
loop_
_entity.id
_entity.type
_entity.pdbx_description
1 polymer ?
#
loop_
_entity_poly.entity_id
_entity_poly.type
_entity_poly.pdbx_seq_one_letter_code
_entity_poly.pdbx_strand_id
1 'polypeptide(L)'
;MVGLRAVTAGRQARPLARAKEGSVTRLKLAVIGTGHLGRIHARLLSEMSDVELVGVADPVQAAREKVAAEYGTRPFADHRELLDLVDAAVVVTPTRTHHAVALDFLGRGIPLLVEKPLAATVREADELVEAARRHGTILQVGHIERFNPAFNAACAHVRQPKYIDAVRAAGFTGRSMDIGVVHDLMIHDIDLVLSLVEAPLVRVDGISLAVLGEREDAAQARLEFADGCVANLSASRVSYSEAPNRRMHLWSAEGFAAIDFGDRSVRVVVPSAEVQAGEFDYQSLSAEAKAGFKERVFADVLRLETVDVEPRNALADEQRDFVDAVRGGTLPRVTGQEGRDALAVAEAILASARGHRWQSRPASPHPILRGPHWHRSGAPATPVRREAG
;
A
#
# COMPACT_ATOMS: atom_id res chain seq x y z
N MET A 1 15.32 20.47 10.17
CA MET A 1 15.46 20.89 8.76
C MET A 1 16.34 19.87 8.05
N VAL A 2 15.79 18.69 7.80
CA VAL A 2 16.48 17.59 7.10
C VAL A 2 15.86 17.58 5.71
N GLY A 3 16.62 18.06 4.71
CA GLY A 3 16.13 18.17 3.35
C GLY A 3 15.97 16.79 2.74
N LEU A 4 14.72 16.36 2.51
CA LEU A 4 14.43 15.31 1.54
C LEU A 4 14.86 15.83 0.16
N ARG A 5 15.93 15.27 -0.39
CA ARG A 5 16.30 15.52 -1.78
C ARG A 5 15.30 14.82 -2.69
N ALA A 6 14.65 15.60 -3.55
CA ALA A 6 13.81 15.10 -4.63
C ALA A 6 14.62 14.16 -5.53
N VAL A 7 14.13 12.92 -5.67
CA VAL A 7 14.63 11.96 -6.66
C VAL A 7 13.75 12.09 -7.89
N THR A 8 14.14 12.95 -8.82
CA THR A 8 13.62 12.93 -10.19
C THR A 8 14.56 12.10 -11.04
N ALA A 9 14.22 10.82 -11.25
CA ALA A 9 14.94 9.95 -12.18
C ALA A 9 14.11 9.80 -13.46
N GLY A 10 14.58 10.40 -14.55
CA GLY A 10 14.00 10.23 -15.88
C GLY A 10 14.01 8.77 -16.30
N ARG A 11 12.86 8.28 -16.76
CA ARG A 11 12.66 6.95 -17.36
C ARG A 11 13.48 6.84 -18.66
N GLN A 12 14.65 6.23 -18.59
CA GLN A 12 15.25 5.52 -19.73
C GLN A 12 15.83 4.20 -19.25
N ALA A 13 15.08 3.12 -19.46
CA ALA A 13 15.48 1.76 -19.14
C ALA A 13 16.52 1.26 -20.16
N ARG A 14 17.66 0.74 -19.67
CA ARG A 14 18.53 -0.12 -20.48
C ARG A 14 17.88 -1.50 -20.61
N PRO A 15 17.90 -2.14 -21.79
CA PRO A 15 17.35 -3.49 -21.93
C PRO A 15 18.21 -4.48 -21.12
N LEU A 16 17.55 -5.27 -20.27
CA LEU A 16 18.15 -6.42 -19.59
C LEU A 16 18.41 -7.54 -20.63
N ALA A 17 19.44 -8.34 -20.40
CA ALA A 17 19.95 -9.30 -21.39
C ALA A 17 18.87 -10.33 -21.83
N ARG A 18 18.75 -10.54 -23.15
CA ARG A 18 17.75 -11.42 -23.78
C ARG A 18 17.92 -12.90 -23.39
N ALA A 19 16.81 -13.54 -23.01
CA ALA A 19 16.67 -15.00 -23.01
C ALA A 19 16.63 -15.54 -24.46
N LYS A 20 17.28 -16.69 -24.69
CA LYS A 20 17.28 -17.41 -25.98
C LYS A 20 15.93 -18.13 -26.18
N GLU A 21 15.36 -18.01 -27.37
CA GLU A 21 14.16 -18.76 -27.80
C GLU A 21 14.47 -20.24 -28.07
N GLY A 22 13.65 -21.13 -27.51
CA GLY A 22 13.63 -22.57 -27.82
C GLY A 22 13.19 -23.43 -26.62
N SER A 23 12.02 -24.08 -26.74
CA SER A 23 11.31 -24.84 -25.68
C SER A 23 10.75 -23.95 -24.56
N VAL A 24 9.47 -24.08 -24.21
CA VAL A 24 8.90 -23.42 -23.03
C VAL A 24 9.41 -24.16 -21.80
N THR A 25 10.67 -23.98 -21.45
CA THR A 25 11.20 -24.39 -20.15
C THR A 25 10.37 -23.66 -19.09
N ARG A 26 9.74 -24.45 -18.20
CA ARG A 26 9.02 -23.91 -17.06
C ARG A 26 10.01 -23.15 -16.18
N LEU A 27 9.60 -21.98 -15.71
CA LEU A 27 10.41 -21.15 -14.83
C LEU A 27 10.43 -21.83 -13.46
N LYS A 28 11.61 -22.13 -12.94
CA LYS A 28 11.76 -22.80 -11.64
C LYS A 28 11.64 -21.78 -10.52
N LEU A 29 10.62 -21.91 -9.69
CA LEU A 29 10.39 -21.03 -8.55
C LEU A 29 10.39 -21.77 -7.22
N ALA A 30 10.70 -21.04 -6.15
CA ALA A 30 10.44 -21.48 -4.79
C ALA A 30 9.72 -20.42 -3.96
N VAL A 31 9.05 -20.88 -2.90
CA VAL A 31 8.43 -20.00 -1.88
C VAL A 31 9.19 -20.15 -0.56
N ILE A 32 9.65 -19.02 -0.01
CA ILE A 32 10.36 -18.96 1.27
C ILE A 32 9.42 -18.40 2.33
N GLY A 33 9.05 -19.23 3.30
CA GLY A 33 7.97 -18.99 4.26
C GLY A 33 6.68 -19.68 3.83
N THR A 34 6.18 -20.60 4.67
CA THR A 34 5.00 -21.44 4.40
C THR A 34 3.83 -21.16 5.35
N GLY A 35 3.81 -19.95 5.93
CA GLY A 35 2.70 -19.45 6.72
C GLY A 35 1.40 -19.30 5.91
N HIS A 36 0.42 -18.62 6.49
CA HIS A 36 -0.91 -18.46 5.84
C HIS A 36 -0.82 -17.93 4.40
N LEU A 37 -0.09 -16.83 4.20
CA LEU A 37 0.07 -16.22 2.88
C LEU A 37 1.01 -17.04 2.00
N GLY A 38 2.13 -17.54 2.54
CA GLY A 38 3.07 -18.39 1.81
C GLY A 38 2.44 -19.65 1.20
N ARG A 39 1.51 -20.30 1.92
CA ARG A 39 0.70 -21.41 1.38
C ARG A 39 -0.14 -21.00 0.18
N ILE A 40 -0.77 -19.81 0.23
CA ILE A 40 -1.55 -19.27 -0.90
C ILE A 40 -0.62 -18.98 -2.08
N HIS A 41 0.58 -18.44 -1.84
CA HIS A 41 1.55 -18.22 -2.92
C HIS A 41 1.95 -19.54 -3.60
N ALA A 42 2.30 -20.56 -2.80
CA ALA A 42 2.66 -21.88 -3.31
C ALA A 42 1.54 -22.51 -4.14
N ARG A 43 0.29 -22.42 -3.68
CA ARG A 43 -0.88 -22.88 -4.44
C ARG A 43 -0.96 -22.22 -5.81
N LEU A 44 -0.97 -20.88 -5.85
CA LEU A 44 -1.13 -20.13 -7.09
C LEU A 44 0.02 -20.39 -8.08
N LEU A 45 1.26 -20.46 -7.61
CA LEU A 45 2.41 -20.82 -8.46
C LEU A 45 2.31 -22.25 -8.99
N SER A 46 1.80 -23.20 -8.19
CA SER A 46 1.61 -24.59 -8.63
C SER A 46 0.52 -24.75 -9.70
N GLU A 47 -0.41 -23.81 -9.78
CA GLU A 47 -1.50 -23.77 -10.77
C GLU A 47 -1.04 -23.16 -12.13
N MET A 48 0.13 -22.51 -12.18
CA MET A 48 0.68 -21.90 -13.40
C MET A 48 1.39 -22.93 -14.29
N SER A 49 0.90 -23.11 -15.52
CA SER A 49 1.44 -24.12 -16.46
C SER A 49 2.87 -23.85 -16.93
N ASP A 50 3.31 -22.59 -16.91
CA ASP A 50 4.65 -22.15 -17.30
C ASP A 50 5.61 -22.01 -16.11
N VAL A 51 5.23 -22.48 -14.92
CA VAL A 51 6.03 -22.47 -13.69
C VAL A 51 6.24 -23.89 -13.17
N GLU A 52 7.41 -24.14 -12.61
CA GLU A 52 7.71 -25.32 -11.81
C GLU A 52 8.01 -24.88 -10.38
N LEU A 53 7.14 -25.24 -9.42
CA LEU A 53 7.41 -25.01 -8.01
C LEU A 53 8.41 -26.06 -7.50
N VAL A 54 9.70 -25.72 -7.53
CA VAL A 54 10.81 -26.62 -7.19
C VAL A 54 10.86 -26.96 -5.70
N GLY A 55 10.49 -26.00 -4.86
CA GLY A 55 10.50 -26.21 -3.41
C GLY A 55 9.82 -25.12 -2.60
N VAL A 56 9.61 -25.45 -1.33
CA VAL A 56 9.23 -24.49 -0.29
C VAL A 56 10.21 -24.60 0.87
N ALA A 57 10.57 -23.46 1.47
CA ALA A 57 11.47 -23.41 2.62
C ALA A 57 10.78 -22.80 3.84
N ASP A 58 10.90 -23.46 4.99
CA ASP A 58 10.41 -22.95 6.28
C ASP A 58 11.18 -23.62 7.43
N PRO A 59 11.61 -22.89 8.46
CA PRO A 59 12.27 -23.50 9.62
C PRO A 59 11.35 -24.50 10.36
N VAL A 60 10.02 -24.31 10.31
CA VAL A 60 9.04 -25.18 10.98
C VAL A 60 8.74 -26.39 10.09
N GLN A 61 9.25 -27.56 10.48
CA GLN A 61 9.11 -28.82 9.73
C GLN A 61 7.65 -29.12 9.34
N ALA A 62 6.73 -29.07 10.30
CA ALA A 62 5.32 -29.36 10.05
C ALA A 62 4.68 -28.38 9.04
N ALA A 63 5.14 -27.12 8.97
CA ALA A 63 4.63 -26.14 8.02
C ALA A 63 5.11 -26.44 6.60
N ARG A 64 6.43 -26.64 6.40
CA ARG A 64 7.00 -26.95 5.08
C ARG A 64 6.52 -28.29 4.53
N GLU A 65 6.42 -29.34 5.35
CA GLU A 65 5.98 -30.67 4.92
C GLU A 65 4.52 -30.66 4.47
N LYS A 66 3.66 -29.92 5.19
CA LYS A 66 2.25 -29.78 4.82
C LYS A 66 2.09 -29.13 3.44
N VAL A 67 2.76 -27.99 3.21
CA VAL A 67 2.67 -27.26 1.94
C VAL A 67 3.31 -28.06 0.80
N ALA A 68 4.44 -28.73 1.06
CA ALA A 68 5.11 -29.58 0.09
C ALA A 68 4.23 -30.75 -0.38
N ALA A 69 3.57 -31.43 0.57
CA ALA A 69 2.65 -32.52 0.26
C ALA A 69 1.40 -32.04 -0.51
N GLU A 70 0.85 -30.89 -0.13
CA GLU A 70 -0.38 -30.35 -0.74
C GLU A 70 -0.19 -29.93 -2.21
N TYR A 71 0.97 -29.37 -2.55
CA TYR A 71 1.25 -28.82 -3.88
C TYR A 71 2.31 -29.60 -4.67
N GLY A 72 2.65 -30.81 -4.23
CA GLY A 72 3.54 -31.72 -4.96
C GLY A 72 4.96 -31.17 -5.17
N THR A 73 5.51 -30.50 -4.16
CA THR A 73 6.85 -29.88 -4.21
C THR A 73 7.77 -30.40 -3.11
N ARG A 74 9.01 -29.92 -3.03
CA ARG A 74 10.02 -30.40 -2.08
C ARG A 74 10.11 -29.48 -0.85
N PRO A 75 10.11 -30.02 0.38
CA PRO A 75 10.33 -29.22 1.59
C PRO A 75 11.83 -29.04 1.85
N PHE A 76 12.24 -27.81 2.16
CA PHE A 76 13.61 -27.46 2.56
C PHE A 76 13.61 -26.80 3.94
N ALA A 77 14.61 -27.13 4.76
CA ALA A 77 14.74 -26.53 6.08
C ALA A 77 15.37 -25.14 6.01
N ASP A 78 16.19 -24.92 5.00
CA ASP A 78 16.96 -23.71 4.81
C ASP A 78 16.80 -23.21 3.36
N HIS A 79 16.48 -21.91 3.20
CA HIS A 79 16.31 -21.31 1.88
C HIS A 79 17.59 -21.33 1.05
N ARG A 80 18.77 -21.43 1.69
CA ARG A 80 20.06 -21.48 0.99
C ARG A 80 20.23 -22.76 0.16
N GLU A 81 19.51 -23.82 0.51
CA GLU A 81 19.49 -25.08 -0.26
C GLU A 81 18.83 -24.93 -1.64
N LEU A 82 18.05 -23.85 -1.85
CA LEU A 82 17.34 -23.57 -3.10
C LEU A 82 18.13 -22.70 -4.08
N LEU A 83 19.22 -22.06 -3.63
CA LEU A 83 19.93 -21.03 -4.39
C LEU A 83 20.46 -21.51 -5.75
N ASP A 84 20.80 -22.79 -5.87
CA ASP A 84 21.31 -23.39 -7.11
C ASP A 84 20.23 -24.22 -7.85
N LEU A 85 18.98 -24.18 -7.38
CA LEU A 85 17.86 -24.99 -7.89
C LEU A 85 16.76 -24.18 -8.56
N VAL A 86 16.75 -22.85 -8.38
CA VAL A 86 15.66 -21.97 -8.82
C VAL A 86 16.13 -20.89 -9.79
N ASP A 87 15.21 -20.46 -10.65
CA ASP A 87 15.39 -19.31 -11.52
C ASP A 87 14.87 -18.03 -10.85
N ALA A 88 13.92 -18.12 -9.90
CA ALA A 88 13.36 -17.00 -9.13
C ALA A 88 12.77 -17.48 -7.79
N ALA A 89 12.49 -16.59 -6.85
CA ALA A 89 11.84 -16.96 -5.59
C ALA A 89 10.83 -15.91 -5.08
N VAL A 90 9.88 -16.37 -4.28
CA VAL A 90 8.91 -15.52 -3.56
C VAL A 90 9.20 -15.60 -2.06
N VAL A 91 9.44 -14.46 -1.42
CA VAL A 91 9.78 -14.36 0.01
C VAL A 91 8.57 -13.86 0.80
N VAL A 92 8.05 -14.72 1.67
CA VAL A 92 6.83 -14.54 2.49
C VAL A 92 7.10 -14.91 3.94
N THR A 93 8.29 -14.57 4.43
CA THR A 93 8.71 -14.79 5.83
C THR A 93 8.26 -13.64 6.73
N PRO A 94 8.49 -13.66 8.06
CA PRO A 94 8.31 -12.46 8.88
C PRO A 94 9.20 -11.31 8.38
N THR A 95 8.70 -10.06 8.43
CA THR A 95 9.42 -8.88 7.90
C THR A 95 10.88 -8.76 8.36
N ARG A 96 11.15 -9.07 9.63
CA ARG A 96 12.51 -9.03 10.21
C ARG A 96 13.52 -9.95 9.52
N THR A 97 13.06 -10.96 8.78
CA THR A 97 13.93 -11.88 8.04
C THR A 97 13.98 -11.58 6.54
N HIS A 98 13.16 -10.66 6.02
CA HIS A 98 13.15 -10.30 4.58
C HIS A 98 14.54 -9.92 4.10
N HIS A 99 15.23 -9.02 4.82
CA HIS A 99 16.52 -8.51 4.40
C HIS A 99 17.58 -9.61 4.20
N ALA A 100 17.78 -10.44 5.23
CA ALA A 100 18.79 -11.50 5.19
C ALA A 100 18.47 -12.55 4.12
N VAL A 101 17.22 -13.00 4.05
CA VAL A 101 16.78 -13.98 3.05
C VAL A 101 16.93 -13.41 1.64
N ALA A 102 16.44 -12.19 1.39
CA ALA A 102 16.46 -11.59 0.06
C ALA A 102 17.89 -11.32 -0.43
N LEU A 103 18.82 -10.91 0.44
CA LEU A 103 20.22 -10.71 0.06
C LEU A 103 20.90 -12.00 -0.44
N ASP A 104 20.58 -13.16 0.14
CA ASP A 104 21.16 -14.44 -0.29
C ASP A 104 20.81 -14.76 -1.76
N PHE A 105 19.59 -14.44 -2.20
CA PHE A 105 19.12 -14.66 -3.57
C PHE A 105 19.59 -13.53 -4.51
N LEU A 106 19.38 -12.27 -4.13
CA LEU A 106 19.78 -11.11 -4.95
C LEU A 106 21.29 -11.06 -5.16
N GLY A 107 22.09 -11.50 -4.18
CA GLY A 107 23.54 -11.64 -4.29
C GLY A 107 24.01 -12.68 -5.32
N ARG A 108 23.12 -13.57 -5.76
CA ARG A 108 23.34 -14.48 -6.89
C ARG A 108 22.65 -14.03 -8.18
N GLY A 109 22.05 -12.85 -8.19
CA GLY A 109 21.27 -12.33 -9.31
C GLY A 109 19.93 -13.04 -9.51
N ILE A 110 19.42 -13.76 -8.50
CA ILE A 110 18.12 -14.45 -8.59
C ILE A 110 16.98 -13.44 -8.36
N PRO A 111 16.04 -13.29 -9.33
CA PRO A 111 14.85 -12.46 -9.18
C PRO A 111 14.00 -12.80 -7.96
N LEU A 112 13.45 -11.78 -7.31
CA LEU A 112 12.60 -11.93 -6.14
C LEU A 112 11.29 -11.16 -6.23
N LEU A 113 10.22 -11.78 -5.73
CA LEU A 113 9.03 -11.11 -5.22
C LEU A 113 9.09 -11.18 -3.68
N VAL A 114 9.13 -10.04 -3.00
CA VAL A 114 9.19 -9.96 -1.54
C VAL A 114 7.90 -9.37 -1.01
N GLU A 115 7.24 -10.05 -0.07
CA GLU A 115 6.03 -9.53 0.57
C GLU A 115 6.27 -8.20 1.29
N LYS A 116 5.21 -7.40 1.41
CA LYS A 116 5.29 -6.08 2.05
C LYS A 116 5.34 -6.20 3.59
N PRO A 117 5.98 -5.24 4.28
CA PRO A 117 6.90 -4.24 3.74
C PRO A 117 8.21 -4.89 3.26
N LEU A 118 8.88 -4.26 2.30
CA LEU A 118 10.09 -4.79 1.66
C LEU A 118 11.18 -5.20 2.67
N ALA A 119 11.37 -4.42 3.74
CA ALA A 119 12.29 -4.73 4.83
C ALA A 119 11.80 -4.11 6.15
N ALA A 120 12.51 -4.36 7.25
CA ALA A 120 12.17 -3.80 8.56
C ALA A 120 12.60 -2.33 8.71
N THR A 121 13.56 -1.87 7.90
CA THR A 121 14.02 -0.48 7.90
C THR A 121 14.25 0.03 6.47
N VAL A 122 14.20 1.35 6.27
CA VAL A 122 14.51 1.97 4.96
C VAL A 122 15.93 1.66 4.51
N ARG A 123 16.90 1.62 5.44
CA ARG A 123 18.29 1.28 5.12
C ARG A 123 18.41 -0.15 4.56
N GLU A 124 17.76 -1.11 5.19
CA GLU A 124 17.73 -2.49 4.67
C GLU A 124 17.04 -2.55 3.30
N ALA A 125 15.95 -1.80 3.09
CA ALA A 125 15.32 -1.71 1.78
C ALA A 125 16.24 -1.08 0.72
N ASP A 126 17.01 -0.04 1.07
CA ASP A 126 18.04 0.55 0.20
C ASP A 126 19.10 -0.49 -0.21
N GLU A 127 19.55 -1.32 0.74
CA GLU A 127 20.52 -2.40 0.50
C GLU A 127 19.95 -3.46 -0.47
N LEU A 128 18.67 -3.84 -0.36
CA LEU A 128 18.02 -4.77 -1.28
C LEU A 128 17.86 -4.20 -2.69
N VAL A 129 17.39 -2.96 -2.81
CA VAL A 129 17.24 -2.27 -4.11
C VAL A 129 18.59 -2.15 -4.81
N GLU A 130 19.63 -1.76 -4.07
CA GLU A 130 20.98 -1.67 -4.58
C GLU A 130 21.55 -3.05 -4.96
N ALA A 131 21.28 -4.11 -4.19
CA ALA A 131 21.68 -5.46 -4.54
C ALA A 131 21.03 -5.93 -5.84
N ALA A 132 19.73 -5.71 -6.02
CA ALA A 132 19.01 -6.02 -7.26
C ALA A 132 19.59 -5.26 -8.45
N ARG A 133 19.84 -3.95 -8.28
CA ARG A 133 20.44 -3.07 -9.29
C ARG A 133 21.85 -3.52 -9.70
N ARG A 134 22.71 -3.85 -8.73
CA ARG A 134 24.09 -4.30 -8.98
C ARG A 134 24.16 -5.58 -9.79
N HIS A 135 23.25 -6.52 -9.53
CA HIS A 135 23.19 -7.80 -10.24
C HIS A 135 22.29 -7.76 -11.49
N GLY A 136 21.65 -6.62 -11.78
CA GLY A 136 20.75 -6.47 -12.92
C GLY A 136 19.55 -7.42 -12.86
N THR A 137 19.05 -7.71 -11.66
CA THR A 137 17.95 -8.67 -11.44
C THR A 137 16.68 -7.96 -10.97
N ILE A 138 15.55 -8.66 -11.07
CA ILE A 138 14.23 -8.13 -10.72
C ILE A 138 14.01 -8.25 -9.22
N LEU A 139 13.51 -7.16 -8.63
CA LEU A 139 12.96 -7.13 -7.29
C LEU A 139 11.56 -6.52 -7.39
N GLN A 140 10.55 -7.33 -7.11
CA GLN A 140 9.14 -6.92 -7.00
C GLN A 140 8.73 -6.91 -5.52
N VAL A 141 7.82 -6.03 -5.16
CA VAL A 141 7.26 -5.96 -3.79
C VAL A 141 5.77 -6.31 -3.81
N GLY A 142 5.33 -7.07 -2.80
CA GLY A 142 3.96 -7.57 -2.61
C GLY A 142 2.92 -6.49 -2.26
N HIS A 143 2.89 -5.37 -2.98
CA HIS A 143 1.83 -4.36 -2.86
C HIS A 143 0.61 -4.75 -3.70
N ILE A 144 -0.06 -5.82 -3.25
CA ILE A 144 -1.19 -6.46 -3.94
C ILE A 144 -2.32 -5.50 -4.36
N GLU A 145 -2.53 -4.39 -3.64
CA GLU A 145 -3.63 -3.45 -3.96
C GLU A 145 -3.41 -2.73 -5.30
N ARG A 146 -2.17 -2.68 -5.83
CA ARG A 146 -1.87 -2.21 -7.21
C ARG A 146 -2.45 -3.13 -8.29
N PHE A 147 -2.87 -4.33 -7.91
CA PHE A 147 -3.54 -5.31 -8.75
C PHE A 147 -5.04 -5.42 -8.42
N ASN A 148 -5.55 -4.63 -7.47
CA ASN A 148 -6.96 -4.66 -7.13
C ASN A 148 -7.81 -4.16 -8.32
N PRO A 149 -8.78 -4.95 -8.82
CA PRO A 149 -9.57 -4.57 -9.98
C PRO A 149 -10.41 -3.31 -9.74
N ALA A 150 -10.88 -3.07 -8.51
CA ALA A 150 -11.63 -1.86 -8.17
C ALA A 150 -10.73 -0.61 -8.23
N PHE A 151 -9.48 -0.72 -7.74
CA PHE A 151 -8.50 0.36 -7.86
C PHE A 151 -8.18 0.69 -9.32
N ASN A 152 -7.87 -0.34 -10.11
CA ASN A 152 -7.52 -0.19 -11.52
C ASN A 152 -8.69 0.38 -12.34
N ALA A 153 -9.92 -0.05 -12.06
CA ALA A 153 -11.11 0.50 -12.69
C ALA A 153 -11.29 1.99 -12.36
N ALA A 154 -11.13 2.39 -11.10
CA ALA A 154 -11.23 3.79 -10.70
C ALA A 154 -10.16 4.69 -11.34
N CYS A 155 -8.93 4.18 -11.50
CA CYS A 155 -7.82 4.91 -12.14
C CYS A 155 -8.09 5.24 -13.62
N ALA A 156 -8.99 4.52 -14.29
CA ALA A 156 -9.39 4.85 -15.65
C ALA A 156 -10.25 6.12 -15.74
N HIS A 157 -10.91 6.50 -14.63
CA HIS A 157 -11.85 7.64 -14.57
C HIS A 157 -11.28 8.87 -13.86
N VAL A 158 -10.32 8.69 -12.95
CA VAL A 158 -9.73 9.81 -12.20
C VAL A 158 -8.22 9.80 -12.38
N ARG A 159 -7.72 10.81 -13.09
CA ARG A 159 -6.28 11.10 -13.24
C ARG A 159 -5.89 12.30 -12.39
N GLN A 160 -4.63 12.35 -11.97
CA GLN A 160 -4.04 13.47 -11.23
C GLN A 160 -4.93 13.99 -10.08
N PRO A 161 -5.23 13.13 -9.09
CA PRO A 161 -6.06 13.54 -7.95
C PRO A 161 -5.45 14.76 -7.24
N LYS A 162 -6.31 15.67 -6.82
CA LYS A 162 -6.00 16.85 -5.99
C LYS A 162 -6.23 16.59 -4.51
N TYR A 163 -7.12 15.67 -4.20
CA TYR A 163 -7.35 15.22 -2.84
C TYR A 163 -7.62 13.71 -2.83
N ILE A 164 -7.06 13.02 -1.83
CA ILE A 164 -7.25 11.59 -1.61
C ILE A 164 -7.63 11.38 -0.14
N ASP A 165 -8.64 10.57 0.12
CA ASP A 165 -9.06 10.16 1.46
C ASP A 165 -9.16 8.64 1.50
N ALA A 166 -8.29 7.99 2.26
CA ALA A 166 -8.25 6.54 2.37
C ALA A 166 -8.42 6.09 3.83
N VAL A 167 -9.26 5.07 4.02
CA VAL A 167 -9.51 4.47 5.34
C VAL A 167 -9.36 2.96 5.24
N ARG A 168 -8.51 2.41 6.10
CA ARG A 168 -8.31 0.97 6.30
C ARG A 168 -8.43 0.62 7.77
N ALA A 169 -9.66 0.38 8.20
CA ALA A 169 -10.00 0.14 9.59
C ALA A 169 -10.77 -1.19 9.74
N ALA A 170 -10.35 -2.03 10.67
CA ALA A 170 -11.01 -3.31 10.95
C ALA A 170 -11.07 -3.58 12.45
N GLY A 171 -11.95 -4.52 12.82
CA GLY A 171 -11.97 -5.10 14.15
C GLY A 171 -10.72 -5.91 14.45
N PHE A 172 -10.45 -6.11 15.74
CA PHE A 172 -9.26 -6.80 16.22
C PHE A 172 -9.31 -8.30 15.86
N THR A 173 -8.23 -8.80 15.23
CA THR A 173 -8.16 -10.22 14.81
C THR A 173 -7.11 -11.06 15.55
N GLY A 174 -6.32 -10.44 16.45
CA GLY A 174 -5.20 -11.11 17.13
C GLY A 174 -3.99 -11.43 16.24
N ARG A 175 -3.97 -10.97 14.98
CA ARG A 175 -2.88 -11.21 14.02
C ARG A 175 -2.02 -9.95 13.84
N SER A 176 -0.79 -10.14 13.34
CA SER A 176 0.16 -9.07 13.01
C SER A 176 0.50 -8.14 14.19
N MET A 177 0.56 -8.69 15.42
CA MET A 177 0.87 -7.92 16.63
C MET A 177 2.35 -7.59 16.79
N ASP A 178 3.21 -8.24 16.00
CA ASP A 178 4.64 -7.97 15.94
C ASP A 178 4.99 -6.74 15.10
N ILE A 179 4.00 -6.12 14.45
CA ILE A 179 4.14 -4.91 13.63
C ILE A 179 2.95 -3.96 13.85
N GLY A 180 3.18 -2.64 13.71
CA GLY A 180 2.14 -1.62 13.90
C GLY A 180 1.29 -1.39 12.67
N VAL A 181 0.13 -0.74 12.82
CA VAL A 181 -0.83 -0.54 11.72
C VAL A 181 -0.30 0.30 10.57
N VAL A 182 0.73 1.13 10.78
CA VAL A 182 1.29 1.92 9.66
C VAL A 182 1.97 1.00 8.65
N HIS A 183 2.79 0.04 9.11
CA HIS A 183 3.47 -0.91 8.23
C HIS A 183 2.61 -2.10 7.79
N ASP A 184 1.56 -2.44 8.56
CA ASP A 184 0.69 -3.58 8.25
C ASP A 184 -0.49 -3.19 7.37
N LEU A 185 -1.14 -2.07 7.67
CA LEU A 185 -2.38 -1.63 7.03
C LEU A 185 -2.14 -0.39 6.15
N MET A 186 -1.70 0.72 6.74
CA MET A 186 -1.61 2.02 6.04
C MET A 186 -0.66 1.97 4.84
N ILE A 187 0.37 1.12 4.87
CA ILE A 187 1.34 0.99 3.79
C ILE A 187 0.72 0.63 2.43
N HIS A 188 -0.42 -0.06 2.44
CA HIS A 188 -1.19 -0.31 1.22
C HIS A 188 -1.68 1.00 0.62
N ASP A 189 -2.29 1.85 1.43
CA ASP A 189 -2.86 3.12 0.96
C ASP A 189 -1.76 4.16 0.66
N ILE A 190 -0.61 4.09 1.35
CA ILE A 190 0.60 4.87 1.03
C ILE A 190 1.08 4.52 -0.38
N ASP A 191 1.27 3.23 -0.69
CA ASP A 191 1.72 2.82 -2.02
C ASP A 191 0.72 3.23 -3.13
N LEU A 192 -0.59 3.05 -2.90
CA LEU A 192 -1.61 3.50 -3.84
C LEU A 192 -1.55 5.01 -4.08
N VAL A 193 -1.40 5.83 -3.03
CA VAL A 193 -1.24 7.28 -3.18
C VAL A 193 0.00 7.63 -3.99
N LEU A 194 1.15 7.03 -3.67
CA LEU A 194 2.40 7.27 -4.40
C LEU A 194 2.31 6.83 -5.86
N SER A 195 1.46 5.85 -6.17
CA SER A 195 1.20 5.43 -7.55
C SER A 195 0.34 6.39 -8.36
N LEU A 196 -0.51 7.18 -7.68
CA LEU A 196 -1.46 8.10 -8.31
C LEU A 196 -0.88 9.51 -8.46
N VAL A 197 0.01 9.91 -7.55
CA VAL A 197 0.52 11.28 -7.45
C VAL A 197 1.94 11.35 -7.99
N GLU A 198 2.09 11.87 -9.20
CA GLU A 198 3.38 12.04 -9.88
C GLU A 198 4.11 13.33 -9.43
N ALA A 199 4.18 13.58 -8.13
CA ALA A 199 4.82 14.76 -7.55
C ALA A 199 5.63 14.41 -6.30
N PRO A 200 6.68 15.19 -5.95
CA PRO A 200 7.41 15.00 -4.71
C PRO A 200 6.53 15.23 -3.47
N LEU A 201 6.67 14.35 -2.47
CA LEU A 201 6.10 14.55 -1.13
C LEU A 201 6.89 15.63 -0.39
N VAL A 202 6.23 16.70 0.04
CA VAL A 202 6.87 17.86 0.68
C VAL A 202 6.56 17.98 2.17
N ARG A 203 5.47 17.36 2.64
CA ARG A 203 5.09 17.41 4.06
C ARG A 203 4.38 16.13 4.51
N VAL A 204 4.66 15.73 5.75
CA VAL A 204 4.04 14.59 6.43
C VAL A 204 3.67 14.97 7.86
N ASP A 205 2.38 14.96 8.16
CA ASP A 205 1.86 15.10 9.53
C ASP A 205 1.22 13.77 9.96
N GLY A 206 1.69 13.20 11.06
CA GLY A 206 1.22 11.90 11.57
C GLY A 206 0.73 11.99 13.02
N ILE A 207 -0.26 11.16 13.35
CA ILE A 207 -0.71 10.91 14.72
C ILE A 207 -0.90 9.40 14.86
N SER A 208 -0.50 8.83 15.98
CA SER A 208 -0.71 7.41 16.25
C SER A 208 -1.09 7.17 17.71
N LEU A 209 -1.75 6.03 17.95
CA LEU A 209 -2.18 5.57 19.25
C LEU A 209 -1.83 4.09 19.41
N ALA A 210 -1.14 3.76 20.49
CA ALA A 210 -0.91 2.39 20.94
C ALA A 210 -1.91 2.07 22.06
N VAL A 211 -2.64 0.96 21.92
CA VAL A 211 -3.72 0.55 22.84
C VAL A 211 -3.46 -0.84 23.42
N LEU A 212 -2.98 -1.76 22.60
CA LEU A 212 -2.82 -3.20 22.89
C LEU A 212 -1.34 -3.61 23.02
N GLY A 213 -0.44 -2.64 23.22
CA GLY A 213 0.99 -2.88 23.39
C GLY A 213 1.82 -1.63 23.13
N GLU A 214 3.06 -1.83 22.70
CA GLU A 214 4.02 -0.75 22.43
C GLU A 214 3.88 -0.16 21.01
N ARG A 215 3.24 -0.90 20.10
CA ARG A 215 3.07 -0.52 18.70
C ARG A 215 1.74 0.17 18.48
N GLU A 216 1.67 1.01 17.46
CA GLU A 216 0.45 1.71 17.13
C GLU A 216 -0.63 0.77 16.58
N ASP A 217 -1.83 0.87 17.16
CA ASP A 217 -3.04 0.14 16.78
C ASP A 217 -4.00 1.01 15.96
N ALA A 218 -3.83 2.33 16.02
CA ALA A 218 -4.51 3.30 15.19
C ALA A 218 -3.53 4.41 14.77
N ALA A 219 -3.66 4.87 13.53
CA ALA A 219 -2.86 5.96 12.99
C ALA A 219 -3.67 6.80 12.00
N GLN A 220 -3.34 8.09 11.96
CA GLN A 220 -3.82 9.07 11.02
C GLN A 220 -2.61 9.76 10.40
N ALA A 221 -2.62 9.98 9.10
CA ALA A 221 -1.57 10.69 8.39
C ALA A 221 -2.16 11.65 7.37
N ARG A 222 -1.48 12.79 7.20
CA ARG A 222 -1.72 13.74 6.14
C ARG A 222 -0.42 13.96 5.36
N LEU A 223 -0.50 13.74 4.06
CA LEU A 223 0.57 13.89 3.09
C LEU A 223 0.28 15.10 2.21
N GLU A 224 1.25 15.99 2.02
CA GLU A 224 1.15 17.08 1.03
C GLU A 224 2.24 16.94 -0.02
N PHE A 225 1.86 17.08 -1.29
CA PHE A 225 2.73 16.97 -2.45
C PHE A 225 3.01 18.35 -3.06
N ALA A 226 4.12 18.46 -3.81
CA ALA A 226 4.60 19.71 -4.38
C ALA A 226 3.63 20.34 -5.41
N ASP A 227 2.78 19.52 -6.03
CA ASP A 227 1.73 19.96 -6.97
C ASP A 227 0.44 20.41 -6.26
N GLY A 228 0.44 20.40 -4.92
CA GLY A 228 -0.70 20.76 -4.08
C GLY A 228 -1.65 19.61 -3.77
N CYS A 229 -1.41 18.39 -4.28
CA CYS A 229 -2.22 17.24 -3.89
C CYS A 229 -2.08 16.96 -2.38
N VAL A 230 -3.21 16.64 -1.74
CA VAL A 230 -3.26 16.27 -0.32
C VAL A 230 -3.87 14.88 -0.18
N ALA A 231 -3.22 13.99 0.55
CA ALA A 231 -3.76 12.68 0.90
C ALA A 231 -3.92 12.52 2.41
N ASN A 232 -5.12 12.14 2.85
CA ASN A 232 -5.45 11.81 4.23
C ASN A 232 -5.64 10.30 4.36
N LEU A 233 -4.91 9.68 5.28
CA LEU A 233 -4.86 8.23 5.48
C LEU A 233 -5.24 7.88 6.91
N SER A 234 -6.17 6.97 7.09
CA SER A 234 -6.58 6.42 8.38
C SER A 234 -6.37 4.91 8.42
N ALA A 235 -5.65 4.41 9.41
CA ALA A 235 -5.50 2.98 9.64
C ALA A 235 -5.86 2.61 11.08
N SER A 236 -6.58 1.50 11.27
CA SER A 236 -6.90 1.01 12.62
C SER A 236 -7.18 -0.48 12.64
N ARG A 237 -6.64 -1.18 13.65
CA ARG A 237 -6.99 -2.58 13.97
C ARG A 237 -7.90 -2.71 15.20
N VAL A 238 -8.28 -1.57 15.79
CA VAL A 238 -9.15 -1.47 16.97
C VAL A 238 -10.43 -0.69 16.62
N SER A 239 -10.88 -0.80 15.37
CA SER A 239 -12.16 -0.23 14.95
C SER A 239 -13.31 -1.00 15.57
N TYR A 240 -14.33 -0.29 16.05
CA TYR A 240 -15.54 -0.86 16.64
C TYR A 240 -16.68 -1.07 15.62
N SER A 241 -16.43 -0.81 14.34
CA SER A 241 -17.43 -0.95 13.28
C SER A 241 -17.80 -2.43 13.04
N GLU A 242 -19.07 -2.69 12.73
CA GLU A 242 -19.59 -4.06 12.49
C GLU A 242 -18.92 -4.74 11.29
N ALA A 243 -18.50 -3.96 10.29
CA ALA A 243 -17.75 -4.43 9.13
C ALA A 243 -16.38 -3.72 9.01
N PRO A 244 -15.37 -4.38 8.41
CA PRO A 244 -14.12 -3.72 8.03
C PRO A 244 -14.39 -2.59 7.02
N ASN A 245 -13.87 -1.40 7.29
CA ASN A 245 -13.93 -0.26 6.40
C ASN A 245 -12.63 -0.20 5.58
N ARG A 246 -12.72 -0.49 4.29
CA ARG A 246 -11.60 -0.39 3.34
C ARG A 246 -12.07 0.42 2.14
N ARG A 247 -11.84 1.73 2.18
CA ARG A 247 -12.28 2.64 1.13
C ARG A 247 -11.19 3.62 0.73
N MET A 248 -11.29 4.11 -0.50
CA MET A 248 -10.50 5.24 -0.99
C MET A 248 -11.38 6.14 -1.84
N HIS A 249 -11.34 7.43 -1.56
CA HIS A 249 -11.99 8.44 -2.38
C HIS A 249 -10.91 9.30 -3.06
N LEU A 250 -11.12 9.56 -4.34
CA LEU A 250 -10.24 10.34 -5.19
C LEU A 250 -11.03 11.55 -5.69
N TRP A 251 -10.45 12.73 -5.56
CA TRP A 251 -11.01 13.95 -6.12
C TRP A 251 -10.03 14.61 -7.07
N SER A 252 -10.48 14.89 -8.28
CA SER A 252 -9.73 15.62 -9.31
C SER A 252 -10.61 16.71 -9.92
N ALA A 253 -10.02 17.54 -10.77
CA ALA A 253 -10.79 18.49 -11.59
C ALA A 253 -11.64 17.78 -12.66
N GLU A 254 -11.24 16.58 -13.09
CA GLU A 254 -11.89 15.83 -14.16
C GLU A 254 -13.03 14.93 -13.65
N GLY A 255 -13.09 14.68 -12.35
CA GLY A 255 -14.11 13.86 -11.72
C GLY A 255 -13.72 13.32 -10.35
N PHE A 256 -14.62 12.52 -9.79
CA PHE A 256 -14.47 11.89 -8.47
C PHE A 256 -14.62 10.37 -8.59
N ALA A 257 -13.91 9.62 -7.75
CA ALA A 257 -14.08 8.18 -7.64
C ALA A 257 -14.19 7.78 -6.16
N ALA A 258 -15.12 6.90 -5.86
CA ALA A 258 -15.27 6.25 -4.58
C ALA A 258 -15.10 4.75 -4.74
N ILE A 259 -14.08 4.21 -4.08
CA ILE A 259 -13.68 2.81 -4.14
C ILE A 259 -14.03 2.18 -2.79
N ASP A 260 -14.77 1.08 -2.81
CA ASP A 260 -14.88 0.15 -1.67
C ASP A 260 -14.11 -1.13 -2.01
N PHE A 261 -12.99 -1.35 -1.32
CA PHE A 261 -12.13 -2.52 -1.52
C PHE A 261 -12.72 -3.80 -0.92
N GLY A 262 -13.61 -3.68 0.07
CA GLY A 262 -14.30 -4.83 0.68
C GLY A 262 -15.35 -5.40 -0.26
N ASP A 263 -16.21 -4.52 -0.77
CA ASP A 263 -17.30 -4.87 -1.69
C ASP A 263 -16.84 -4.94 -3.16
N ARG A 264 -15.59 -4.53 -3.43
CA ARG A 264 -15.01 -4.41 -4.79
C ARG A 264 -15.86 -3.55 -5.71
N SER A 265 -16.45 -2.49 -5.17
CA SER A 265 -17.33 -1.60 -5.91
C SER A 265 -16.66 -0.25 -6.18
N VAL A 266 -17.00 0.34 -7.32
CA VAL A 266 -16.49 1.65 -7.73
C VAL A 266 -17.69 2.49 -8.19
N ARG A 267 -17.81 3.68 -7.62
CA ARG A 267 -18.73 4.72 -8.11
C ARG A 267 -17.92 5.92 -8.54
N VAL A 268 -18.25 6.46 -9.69
CA VAL A 268 -17.58 7.63 -10.25
C VAL A 268 -18.59 8.74 -10.47
N VAL A 269 -18.13 9.97 -10.30
CA VAL A 269 -18.88 11.16 -10.68
C VAL A 269 -18.14 11.78 -11.85
N VAL A 270 -18.83 11.83 -12.99
CA VAL A 270 -18.34 12.38 -14.25
C VAL A 270 -18.99 13.75 -14.46
N PRO A 271 -18.25 14.85 -14.26
CA PRO A 271 -18.77 16.19 -14.51
C PRO A 271 -19.08 16.40 -15.99
N SER A 272 -20.09 17.22 -16.29
CA SER A 272 -20.39 17.64 -17.66
C SER A 272 -19.26 18.51 -18.24
N ALA A 273 -19.24 18.66 -19.56
CA ALA A 273 -18.25 19.48 -20.25
C ALA A 273 -18.24 20.94 -19.72
N GLU A 274 -19.40 21.50 -19.42
CA GLU A 274 -19.53 22.86 -18.85
C GLU A 274 -18.88 22.97 -17.47
N VAL A 275 -19.02 21.96 -16.61
CA VAL A 275 -18.37 21.93 -15.29
C VAL A 275 -16.86 21.80 -15.44
N GLN A 276 -16.39 20.93 -16.34
CA GLN A 276 -14.96 20.73 -16.59
C GLN A 276 -14.31 21.99 -17.19
N ALA A 277 -15.03 22.75 -18.01
CA ALA A 277 -14.58 24.03 -18.54
C ALA A 277 -14.64 25.19 -17.51
N GLY A 278 -15.27 24.97 -16.35
CA GLY A 278 -15.50 26.03 -15.36
C GLY A 278 -16.55 27.05 -15.77
N GLU A 279 -17.40 26.69 -16.73
CA GLU A 279 -18.44 27.56 -17.32
C GLU A 279 -19.81 27.36 -16.65
N PHE A 280 -19.99 26.27 -15.90
CA PHE A 280 -21.22 26.01 -15.18
C PHE A 280 -21.33 26.87 -13.91
N ASP A 281 -22.35 27.74 -13.85
CA ASP A 281 -22.72 28.50 -12.65
C ASP A 281 -24.19 28.29 -12.27
N TYR A 282 -24.42 27.57 -11.16
CA TYR A 282 -25.76 27.37 -10.60
C TYR A 282 -26.49 28.68 -10.28
N GLN A 283 -25.77 29.73 -9.86
CA GLN A 283 -26.39 31.00 -9.49
C GLN A 283 -26.97 31.72 -10.70
N SER A 284 -26.34 31.58 -11.87
CA SER A 284 -26.79 32.14 -13.15
C SER A 284 -28.02 31.45 -13.75
N LEU A 285 -28.39 30.24 -13.29
CA LEU A 285 -29.53 29.49 -13.83
C LEU A 285 -30.87 30.22 -13.60
N SER A 286 -31.78 30.12 -14.57
CA SER A 286 -33.16 30.61 -14.45
C SER A 286 -33.95 29.90 -13.35
N ALA A 287 -35.07 30.48 -12.90
CA ALA A 287 -35.92 29.86 -11.88
C ALA A 287 -36.46 28.50 -12.36
N GLU A 288 -36.79 28.39 -13.64
CA GLU A 288 -37.26 27.17 -14.29
C GLU A 288 -36.16 26.10 -14.34
N ALA A 289 -34.91 26.48 -14.66
CA ALA A 289 -33.78 25.53 -14.69
C ALA A 289 -33.38 25.06 -13.29
N LYS A 290 -33.48 25.93 -12.27
CA LYS A 290 -33.27 25.59 -10.86
C LYS A 290 -34.36 24.66 -10.32
N ALA A 291 -35.58 24.73 -10.84
CA ALA A 291 -36.65 23.84 -10.44
C ALA A 291 -36.29 22.36 -10.73
N GLY A 292 -36.25 21.55 -9.68
CA GLY A 292 -35.86 20.14 -9.76
C GLY A 292 -34.37 19.88 -10.02
N PHE A 293 -33.50 20.91 -9.95
CA PHE A 293 -32.07 20.74 -10.21
C PHE A 293 -31.41 19.80 -9.20
N LYS A 294 -31.84 19.83 -7.93
CA LYS A 294 -31.28 18.98 -6.87
C LYS A 294 -31.43 17.50 -7.21
N GLU A 295 -32.55 17.11 -7.79
CA GLU A 295 -32.85 15.73 -8.17
C GLU A 295 -32.10 15.32 -9.44
N ARG A 296 -31.82 16.28 -10.33
CA ARG A 296 -31.16 16.04 -11.62
C ARG A 296 -29.65 16.24 -11.61
N VAL A 297 -29.07 16.88 -10.59
CA VAL A 297 -27.64 17.25 -10.59
C VAL A 297 -26.74 16.05 -10.84
N PHE A 298 -27.04 14.90 -10.22
CA PHE A 298 -26.28 13.66 -10.40
C PHE A 298 -26.69 12.83 -11.63
N ALA A 299 -27.64 13.31 -12.42
CA ALA A 299 -28.05 12.72 -13.69
C ALA A 299 -27.58 13.54 -14.89
N ASP A 300 -27.51 14.87 -14.76
CA ASP A 300 -27.29 15.79 -15.87
C ASP A 300 -25.89 16.46 -15.81
N VAL A 301 -25.45 16.89 -14.62
CA VAL A 301 -24.28 17.79 -14.45
C VAL A 301 -23.08 17.10 -13.80
N LEU A 302 -23.32 16.27 -12.81
CA LEU A 302 -22.34 15.49 -12.05
C LEU A 302 -22.73 14.02 -12.12
N ARG A 303 -22.71 13.44 -13.32
CA ARG A 303 -23.30 12.11 -13.58
C ARG A 303 -22.69 11.05 -12.67
N LEU A 304 -23.52 10.44 -11.83
CA LEU A 304 -23.11 9.36 -10.95
C LEU A 304 -23.24 8.04 -11.70
N GLU A 305 -22.11 7.35 -11.88
CA GLU A 305 -22.04 6.08 -12.57
C GLU A 305 -21.47 5.01 -11.63
N THR A 306 -22.00 3.79 -11.73
CA THR A 306 -21.39 2.61 -11.11
C THR A 306 -20.54 1.93 -12.16
N VAL A 307 -19.27 1.69 -11.84
CA VAL A 307 -18.35 1.02 -12.76
C VAL A 307 -18.46 -0.49 -12.53
N ASP A 308 -18.62 -1.24 -13.62
CA ASP A 308 -18.57 -2.69 -13.58
C ASP A 308 -17.12 -3.15 -13.39
N VAL A 309 -16.88 -3.93 -12.33
CA VAL A 309 -15.54 -4.37 -11.93
C VAL A 309 -15.47 -5.87 -12.13
N GLU A 310 -14.74 -6.28 -13.16
CA GLU A 310 -14.52 -7.71 -13.42
C GLU A 310 -13.79 -8.36 -12.21
N PRO A 311 -14.35 -9.42 -11.62
CA PRO A 311 -13.71 -10.08 -10.48
C PRO A 311 -12.38 -10.73 -10.90
N ARG A 312 -11.29 -10.29 -10.27
CA ARG A 312 -9.95 -10.86 -10.46
C ARG A 312 -9.31 -11.19 -9.12
N ASN A 313 -8.41 -12.18 -9.14
CA ASN A 313 -7.58 -12.49 -7.99
C ASN A 313 -6.30 -11.66 -8.06
N ALA A 314 -6.27 -10.56 -7.31
CA ALA A 314 -5.14 -9.63 -7.30
C ALA A 314 -3.80 -10.29 -6.94
N LEU A 315 -3.79 -11.31 -6.08
CA LEU A 315 -2.56 -12.04 -5.73
C LEU A 315 -2.06 -12.91 -6.88
N ALA A 316 -2.98 -13.50 -7.66
CA ALA A 316 -2.62 -14.27 -8.84
C ALA A 316 -2.10 -13.34 -9.95
N ASP A 317 -2.71 -12.16 -10.12
CA ASP A 317 -2.25 -11.14 -11.07
C ASP A 317 -0.86 -10.60 -10.69
N GLU A 318 -0.59 -10.39 -9.40
CA GLU A 318 0.73 -9.98 -8.89
C GLU A 318 1.82 -11.01 -9.20
N GLN A 319 1.54 -12.30 -8.95
CA GLN A 319 2.49 -13.36 -9.28
C GLN A 319 2.69 -13.52 -10.78
N ARG A 320 1.62 -13.36 -11.58
CA ARG A 320 1.71 -13.41 -13.04
C ARG A 320 2.61 -12.29 -13.56
N ASP A 321 2.42 -11.07 -13.07
CA ASP A 321 3.27 -9.91 -13.38
C ASP A 321 4.74 -10.18 -13.04
N PHE A 322 5.02 -10.81 -11.90
CA PHE A 322 6.37 -11.23 -11.53
C PHE A 322 6.97 -12.24 -12.50
N VAL A 323 6.24 -13.31 -12.83
CA VAL A 323 6.72 -14.36 -13.75
C VAL A 323 6.94 -13.77 -15.16
N ASP A 324 6.05 -12.90 -15.63
CA ASP A 324 6.18 -12.20 -16.90
C ASP A 324 7.39 -11.27 -16.92
N ALA A 325 7.62 -10.50 -15.85
CA ALA A 325 8.79 -9.66 -15.71
C ALA A 325 10.08 -10.48 -15.80
N VAL A 326 10.16 -11.61 -15.09
CA VAL A 326 11.34 -12.50 -15.10
C VAL A 326 11.58 -13.10 -16.48
N ARG A 327 10.53 -13.57 -17.16
CA ARG A 327 10.66 -14.14 -18.51
C ARG A 327 10.99 -13.09 -19.57
N GLY A 328 10.36 -11.92 -19.49
CA GLY A 328 10.46 -10.86 -20.49
C GLY A 328 11.65 -9.92 -20.29
N GLY A 329 12.29 -9.93 -19.11
CA GLY A 329 13.31 -8.96 -18.75
C GLY A 329 12.76 -7.54 -18.64
N THR A 330 11.48 -7.40 -18.29
CA THR A 330 10.81 -6.11 -18.07
C THR A 330 10.71 -5.79 -16.59
N LEU A 331 10.46 -4.52 -16.26
CA LEU A 331 10.16 -4.16 -14.87
C LEU A 331 8.77 -4.66 -14.49
N PRO A 332 8.59 -5.19 -13.27
CA PRO A 332 7.28 -5.49 -12.73
C PRO A 332 6.50 -4.20 -12.46
N ARG A 333 5.18 -4.32 -12.26
CA ARG A 333 4.29 -3.20 -11.92
C ARG A 333 4.69 -2.49 -10.63
N VAL A 334 5.21 -3.23 -9.65
CA VAL A 334 5.67 -2.68 -8.36
C VAL A 334 7.12 -3.07 -8.14
N THR A 335 8.02 -2.15 -8.42
CA THR A 335 9.46 -2.36 -8.27
C THR A 335 9.91 -2.31 -6.81
N GLY A 336 11.09 -2.85 -6.54
CA GLY A 336 11.77 -2.70 -5.25
C GLY A 336 11.92 -1.23 -4.81
N GLN A 337 12.15 -0.32 -5.77
CA GLN A 337 12.24 1.11 -5.50
C GLN A 337 10.91 1.68 -4.99
N GLU A 338 9.78 1.34 -5.63
CA GLU A 338 8.45 1.77 -5.18
C GLU A 338 8.12 1.25 -3.78
N GLY A 339 8.38 -0.03 -3.51
CA GLY A 339 8.15 -0.59 -2.17
C GLY A 339 9.06 0.00 -1.09
N ARG A 340 10.31 0.34 -1.45
CA ARG A 340 11.21 1.11 -0.57
C ARG A 340 10.66 2.50 -0.29
N ASP A 341 10.14 3.19 -1.30
CA ASP A 341 9.63 4.56 -1.14
C ASP A 341 8.34 4.59 -0.30
N ALA A 342 7.47 3.59 -0.47
CA ALA A 342 6.32 3.39 0.42
C ALA A 342 6.75 3.18 1.88
N LEU A 343 7.78 2.35 2.13
CA LEU A 343 8.35 2.17 3.46
C LEU A 343 8.96 3.46 4.02
N ALA A 344 9.63 4.26 3.19
CA ALA A 344 10.20 5.54 3.61
C ALA A 344 9.12 6.54 4.06
N VAL A 345 7.99 6.59 3.36
CA VAL A 345 6.83 7.41 3.77
C VAL A 345 6.21 6.88 5.05
N ALA A 346 6.06 5.56 5.20
CA ALA A 346 5.56 4.95 6.43
C ALA A 346 6.43 5.31 7.65
N GLU A 347 7.75 5.24 7.53
CA GLU A 347 8.69 5.65 8.57
C GLU A 347 8.64 7.16 8.85
N ALA A 348 8.43 8.00 7.83
CA ALA A 348 8.23 9.43 8.00
C ALA A 348 6.94 9.76 8.78
N ILE A 349 5.86 9.01 8.53
CA ILE A 349 4.60 9.12 9.30
C ILE A 349 4.84 8.76 10.76
N LEU A 350 5.51 7.64 11.04
CA LEU A 350 5.83 7.22 12.40
C LEU A 350 6.75 8.22 13.12
N ALA A 351 7.74 8.78 12.42
CA ALA A 351 8.60 9.82 12.95
C ALA A 351 7.81 11.10 13.29
N SER A 352 6.89 11.51 12.41
CA SER A 352 5.99 12.64 12.64
C SER A 352 5.07 12.39 13.85
N ALA A 353 4.49 11.20 13.95
CA ALA A 353 3.62 10.79 15.05
C ALA A 353 4.33 10.77 16.41
N ARG A 354 5.59 10.30 16.48
CA ARG A 354 6.41 10.38 17.70
C ARG A 354 6.67 11.81 18.16
N GLY A 355 6.75 12.76 17.23
CA GLY A 355 6.87 14.18 17.52
C GLY A 355 5.55 14.86 17.91
N HIS A 356 4.42 14.16 17.82
CA HIS A 356 3.11 14.73 18.08
C HIS A 356 2.90 15.04 19.57
N ARG A 357 2.31 16.20 19.85
CA ARG A 357 2.28 16.84 21.19
C ARG A 357 1.20 16.30 22.13
N TRP A 358 0.74 15.07 21.94
CA TRP A 358 -0.19 14.44 22.88
C TRP A 358 0.44 14.15 24.24
N GLN A 359 1.76 13.93 24.27
CA GLN A 359 2.47 13.43 25.45
C GLN A 359 3.33 14.50 26.15
N SER A 360 3.48 15.70 25.59
CA SER A 360 4.26 16.78 26.21
C SER A 360 3.75 18.17 25.80
N ARG A 361 3.60 19.06 26.80
CA ARG A 361 3.29 20.48 26.61
C ARG A 361 4.58 21.28 26.36
N PRO A 362 4.87 21.66 25.11
CA PRO A 362 5.47 22.97 24.87
C PRO A 362 4.60 23.84 23.94
N ALA A 363 4.80 25.15 23.99
CA ALA A 363 4.06 26.17 23.26
C ALA A 363 4.05 25.93 21.74
N SER A 364 2.91 26.13 21.08
CA SER A 364 2.72 25.98 19.63
C SER A 364 3.74 26.81 18.85
N PRO A 365 4.39 26.27 17.80
CA PRO A 365 5.25 27.06 16.91
C PRO A 365 4.42 27.86 15.90
N HIS A 366 3.13 27.54 15.78
CA HIS A 366 2.19 28.26 14.93
C HIS A 366 1.41 29.29 15.75
N PRO A 367 1.07 30.45 15.15
CA PRO A 367 0.21 31.43 15.78
C PRO A 367 -1.09 30.76 16.23
N ILE A 368 -1.45 30.97 17.50
CA ILE A 368 -2.68 30.43 18.08
C ILE A 368 -3.85 31.20 17.46
N LEU A 369 -4.60 30.54 16.59
CA LEU A 369 -5.91 31.02 16.16
C LEU A 369 -6.87 30.89 17.35
N ARG A 370 -7.27 32.04 17.91
CA ARG A 370 -8.23 32.05 19.03
C ARG A 370 -9.63 31.77 18.49
N GLY A 371 -10.16 30.58 18.80
CA GLY A 371 -11.56 30.26 18.51
C GLY A 371 -12.52 31.03 19.44
N PRO A 372 -13.81 31.14 19.05
CA PRO A 372 -14.82 31.96 19.76
C PRO A 372 -15.09 31.51 21.21
N HIS A 373 -14.62 30.34 21.63
CA HIS A 373 -14.89 29.74 22.94
C HIS A 373 -13.64 29.49 23.81
N TRP A 374 -12.46 29.97 23.40
CA TRP A 374 -11.20 29.77 24.15
C TRP A 374 -11.21 30.49 25.52
N HIS A 375 -12.09 31.48 25.71
CA HIS A 375 -12.24 32.21 26.97
C HIS A 375 -13.08 31.49 28.03
N ARG A 376 -13.45 30.22 27.86
CA ARG A 376 -14.00 29.41 28.96
C ARG A 376 -12.87 29.08 29.95
N SER A 377 -12.58 30.03 30.82
CA SER A 377 -11.79 29.85 32.04
C SER A 377 -12.48 28.85 32.96
N GLY A 378 -12.17 27.56 32.79
CA GLY A 378 -12.35 26.56 33.83
C GLY A 378 -11.01 26.30 34.48
N ALA A 379 -10.78 26.82 35.68
CA ALA A 379 -9.69 26.35 36.52
C ALA A 379 -9.78 24.82 36.68
N PRO A 380 -8.66 24.09 36.76
CA PRO A 380 -8.73 22.66 37.07
C PRO A 380 -9.43 22.49 38.42
N ALA A 381 -10.51 21.72 38.46
CA ALA A 381 -11.15 21.36 39.71
C ALA A 381 -10.12 20.61 40.57
N THR A 382 -9.79 21.18 41.73
CA THR A 382 -8.98 20.52 42.75
C THR A 382 -9.63 19.17 43.10
N PRO A 383 -8.91 18.04 43.04
CA PRO A 383 -9.49 16.77 43.44
C PRO A 383 -9.76 16.82 44.94
N VAL A 384 -11.04 16.80 45.31
CA VAL A 384 -11.46 16.63 46.71
C VAL A 384 -11.02 15.24 47.14
N ARG A 385 -10.00 15.16 47.99
CA ARG A 385 -9.70 13.93 48.75
C ARG A 385 -10.92 13.64 49.61
N ARG A 386 -11.61 12.52 49.35
CA ARG A 386 -12.50 11.93 50.35
C ARG A 386 -11.62 11.44 51.49
N GLU A 387 -11.67 12.10 52.62
CA GLU A 387 -11.17 11.54 53.88
C GLU A 387 -12.05 10.33 54.23
N ALA A 388 -11.39 9.22 54.54
CA ALA A 388 -12.02 8.03 55.07
C ALA A 388 -12.52 8.35 56.48
N GLY A 389 -13.83 8.19 56.69
CA GLY A 389 -14.48 8.09 57.99
C GLY A 389 -15.07 6.70 58.13
#